data_AF-A0A5P2HAL5-F1
#
_entry.id   AF-A0A5P2HAL5-F1
#
_cell.length_a   1.000
_cell.length_b   1.000
_cell.length_c   1.000
_cell.angle_alpha   90.00
_cell.angle_beta   90.00
_cell.angle_gamma   90.00
#
_symmetry.space_group_name_H-M   'P 1'
#
loop_
_entity.id
_entity.type
_entity.pdbx_description
1 polymer ?
#
loop_
_entity_poly.entity_id
_entity_poly.type
_entity_poly.pdbx_seq_one_letter_code
_entity_poly.pdbx_strand_id
1 'polypeptide(L)'
;MKLQRSLVAAVAAISAFGVLGFSQAAHAQEKPAPVKNVVLVHGLYADGSSWEKVIPILQAKGLHVTAVQNPTTSLDADVDAVKRALALQDGPTVLVAHSYGGMVISEAGVDPKVSSLVYIAARAPDAGEDYPALTKKFPSAPAGAGLQWSGDYAKLSEQAFVKDFAGDLPVEQARAYYAVQQPMGRPITMARTTVAAWRQKPSYYAVSTEDRTINPDLERFMAKRMGAHTIELPSSHVSLLSHPQEVANLILQAAGQSGN
;
A
#
# COMPACT_ATOMS: atom_id res chain seq x y z
N MET A 1 0.43 61.46 88.74
CA MET A 1 1.61 61.71 87.88
C MET A 1 1.46 60.82 86.65
N LYS A 2 1.20 61.40 85.46
CA LYS A 2 1.22 60.85 84.08
C LYS A 2 0.25 59.68 83.77
N LEU A 3 -0.84 59.88 83.00
CA LEU A 3 -0.97 59.78 81.52
C LEU A 3 -0.42 58.42 81.00
N GLN A 4 -1.14 57.54 80.29
CA GLN A 4 -2.05 57.73 79.16
C GLN A 4 -2.93 56.47 78.90
N ARG A 5 -4.02 56.69 78.16
CA ARG A 5 -5.04 55.77 77.63
C ARG A 5 -4.46 54.75 76.62
N SER A 6 -5.10 53.58 76.47
CA SER A 6 -5.98 53.29 75.30
C SER A 6 -6.37 51.81 75.17
N LEU A 7 -7.66 51.63 74.83
CA LEU A 7 -8.33 50.45 74.26
C LEU A 7 -7.73 50.08 72.89
N VAL A 8 -7.93 48.84 72.39
CA VAL A 8 -8.63 48.51 71.11
C VAL A 8 -8.42 47.03 70.69
N ALA A 9 -9.57 46.38 70.50
CA ALA A 9 -10.05 45.44 69.47
C ALA A 9 -9.28 44.18 69.01
N ALA A 10 -10.13 43.16 68.80
CA ALA A 10 -9.88 41.89 68.14
C ALA A 10 -9.62 42.03 66.63
N VAL A 11 -8.82 41.11 66.09
CA VAL A 11 -8.73 40.83 64.65
C VAL A 11 -8.80 39.32 64.45
N ALA A 12 -9.86 38.86 63.79
CA ALA A 12 -9.97 37.52 63.23
C ALA A 12 -9.28 37.50 61.86
N ALA A 13 -8.34 36.58 61.66
CA ALA A 13 -7.66 36.39 60.39
C ALA A 13 -8.53 35.54 59.44
N ILE A 14 -8.89 36.10 58.28
CA ILE A 14 -9.50 35.37 57.17
C ILE A 14 -8.38 34.99 56.20
N SER A 15 -8.11 33.69 56.06
CA SER A 15 -7.17 33.13 55.08
C SER A 15 -7.90 32.88 53.76
N ALA A 16 -7.63 33.68 52.73
CA ALA A 16 -8.12 33.44 51.38
C ALA A 16 -7.16 32.49 50.62
N PHE A 17 -7.57 31.24 50.38
CA PHE A 17 -6.91 30.35 49.44
C PHE A 17 -7.48 30.59 48.03
N GLY A 18 -6.70 31.25 47.16
CA GLY A 18 -7.03 31.38 45.74
C GLY A 18 -6.76 30.08 45.00
N VAL A 19 -7.80 29.46 44.45
CA VAL A 19 -7.67 28.31 43.55
C VAL A 19 -7.41 28.85 42.14
N LEU A 20 -6.16 28.75 41.68
CA LEU A 20 -5.80 28.97 40.28
C LEU A 20 -6.25 27.76 39.45
N GLY A 21 -7.35 27.92 38.71
CA GLY A 21 -7.81 26.92 37.76
C GLY A 21 -6.91 26.88 36.53
N PHE A 22 -6.12 25.82 36.37
CA PHE A 22 -5.48 25.49 35.10
C PHE A 22 -6.52 24.86 34.18
N SER A 23 -7.05 25.64 33.22
CA SER A 23 -7.81 25.10 32.11
C SER A 23 -6.84 24.34 31.19
N GLN A 24 -6.82 23.01 31.28
CA GLN A 24 -6.27 22.17 30.23
C GLN A 24 -7.14 22.35 28.99
N ALA A 25 -6.65 23.12 28.01
CA ALA A 25 -7.19 23.11 26.67
C ALA A 25 -6.99 21.71 26.10
N ALA A 26 -8.05 20.90 26.12
CA ALA A 26 -8.09 19.65 25.39
C ALA A 26 -7.76 19.97 23.93
N HIS A 27 -6.59 19.52 23.46
CA HIS A 27 -6.28 19.52 22.04
C HIS A 27 -7.29 18.58 21.39
N ALA A 28 -8.34 19.15 20.79
CA ALA A 28 -9.20 18.42 19.89
C ALA A 28 -8.29 17.84 18.80
N GLN A 29 -8.16 16.53 18.80
CA GLN A 29 -7.40 15.80 17.79
C GLN A 29 -8.09 16.10 16.46
N GLU A 30 -7.46 16.92 15.61
CA GLU A 30 -7.99 17.24 14.29
C GLU A 30 -8.31 15.93 13.57
N LYS A 31 -9.56 15.79 13.09
CA LYS A 31 -9.94 14.64 12.30
C LYS A 31 -8.99 14.57 11.10
N PRO A 32 -8.35 13.42 10.83
CA PRO A 32 -7.52 13.26 9.65
C PRO A 32 -8.27 13.73 8.42
N ALA A 33 -7.62 14.52 7.57
CA ALA A 33 -8.23 14.96 6.32
C ALA A 33 -8.71 13.73 5.52
N PRO A 34 -9.90 13.80 4.90
CA PRO A 34 -10.46 12.66 4.18
C PRO A 34 -9.54 12.26 3.03
N VAL A 35 -9.27 10.96 2.89
CA VAL A 35 -8.47 10.43 1.80
C VAL A 35 -9.27 10.54 0.50
N LYS A 36 -8.74 11.29 -0.47
CA LYS A 36 -9.36 11.48 -1.79
C LYS A 36 -8.52 10.94 -2.93
N ASN A 37 -7.23 10.68 -2.69
CA ASN A 37 -6.29 10.29 -3.73
C ASN A 37 -5.94 8.79 -3.63
N VAL A 38 -5.86 8.13 -4.77
CA VAL A 38 -5.37 6.75 -4.91
C VAL A 38 -4.33 6.70 -6.01
N VAL A 39 -3.16 6.16 -5.70
CA VAL A 39 -2.11 5.88 -6.68
C VAL A 39 -2.00 4.36 -6.84
N LEU A 40 -2.20 3.88 -8.06
CA LEU A 40 -2.20 2.45 -8.42
C LEU A 40 -0.89 2.10 -9.13
N VAL A 41 -0.20 1.07 -8.65
CA VAL A 41 1.15 0.68 -9.12
C VAL A 41 1.11 -0.77 -9.60
N HIS A 42 1.32 -0.98 -10.90
CA HIS A 42 1.29 -2.33 -11.48
C HIS A 42 2.58 -3.12 -11.20
N GLY A 43 2.50 -4.44 -11.36
CA GLY A 43 3.66 -5.33 -11.27
C GLY A 43 4.45 -5.48 -12.57
N LEU A 44 5.34 -6.47 -12.57
CA LEU A 44 6.03 -6.92 -13.78
C LEU A 44 5.06 -7.61 -14.74
N TYR A 45 5.36 -7.56 -16.04
CA TYR A 45 4.54 -8.14 -17.11
C TYR A 45 3.12 -7.55 -17.15
N ALA A 46 2.94 -6.37 -16.59
CA ALA A 46 1.70 -5.60 -16.63
C ALA A 46 2.03 -4.16 -16.98
N ASP A 47 0.99 -3.37 -17.22
CA ASP A 47 1.05 -1.92 -17.33
C ASP A 47 -0.14 -1.30 -16.56
N GLY A 48 -0.35 0.02 -16.67
CA GLY A 48 -1.48 0.69 -16.02
C GLY A 48 -2.87 0.17 -16.42
N SER A 49 -3.03 -0.50 -17.56
CA SER A 49 -4.31 -1.08 -17.99
C SER A 49 -4.75 -2.24 -17.11
N SER A 50 -3.85 -2.88 -16.36
CA SER A 50 -4.19 -3.93 -15.38
C SER A 50 -5.19 -3.47 -14.32
N TRP A 51 -5.35 -2.16 -14.12
CA TRP A 51 -6.32 -1.57 -13.20
C TRP A 51 -7.65 -1.17 -13.84
N GLU A 52 -7.88 -1.47 -15.14
CA GLU A 52 -9.03 -0.96 -15.91
C GLU A 52 -10.39 -1.21 -15.24
N LYS A 53 -10.53 -2.33 -14.53
CA LYS A 53 -11.78 -2.72 -13.87
C LYS A 53 -11.93 -2.12 -12.47
N VAL A 54 -10.83 -1.77 -11.80
CA VAL A 54 -10.82 -1.19 -10.44
C VAL A 54 -11.00 0.33 -10.50
N ILE A 55 -10.33 1.01 -11.43
CA ILE A 55 -10.40 2.46 -11.62
C ILE A 55 -11.83 3.01 -11.63
N PRO A 56 -12.77 2.51 -12.47
CA PRO A 56 -14.11 3.07 -12.53
C PRO A 56 -14.89 2.88 -11.23
N ILE A 57 -14.66 1.81 -10.47
CA ILE A 57 -15.31 1.57 -9.18
C ILE A 57 -14.86 2.61 -8.15
N LEU A 58 -13.56 2.90 -8.09
CA LEU A 58 -13.00 3.90 -7.18
C LEU A 58 -13.44 5.32 -7.58
N GLN A 59 -13.43 5.65 -8.86
CA GLN A 59 -13.88 6.95 -9.37
C GLN A 59 -15.38 7.18 -9.09
N ALA A 60 -16.22 6.14 -9.20
CA ALA A 60 -17.63 6.23 -8.85
C ALA A 60 -17.86 6.55 -7.36
N LYS A 61 -16.86 6.31 -6.50
CA LYS A 61 -16.86 6.70 -5.08
C LYS A 61 -16.24 8.09 -4.83
N GLY A 62 -15.92 8.83 -5.89
CA GLY A 62 -15.38 10.19 -5.82
C GLY A 62 -13.88 10.27 -5.50
N LEU A 63 -13.15 9.16 -5.63
CA LEU A 63 -11.69 9.15 -5.49
C LEU A 63 -11.01 9.63 -6.77
N HIS A 64 -9.95 10.42 -6.62
CA HIS A 64 -9.03 10.78 -7.68
C HIS A 64 -7.99 9.66 -7.83
N VAL A 65 -8.00 9.00 -8.98
CA VAL A 65 -7.20 7.80 -9.22
C VAL A 65 -6.12 8.08 -10.26
N THR A 66 -4.87 7.81 -9.90
CA THR A 66 -3.70 7.88 -10.80
C THR A 66 -3.10 6.48 -10.96
N ALA A 67 -3.08 5.94 -12.17
CA ALA A 67 -2.35 4.71 -12.48
C ALA A 67 -0.93 5.06 -12.95
N VAL A 68 0.09 4.55 -12.25
CA VAL A 68 1.50 4.75 -12.61
C VAL A 68 1.85 3.83 -13.77
N GLN A 69 2.59 4.35 -14.75
CA GLN A 69 3.26 3.54 -15.76
C GLN A 69 4.70 3.31 -15.31
N ASN A 70 4.95 2.17 -14.66
CA ASN A 70 6.28 1.80 -14.20
C ASN A 70 7.17 1.52 -15.43
N PRO A 71 8.37 2.11 -15.51
CA PRO A 71 9.32 1.77 -16.57
C PRO A 71 9.69 0.29 -16.62
N THR A 72 9.64 -0.41 -15.49
CA THR A 72 10.04 -1.82 -15.31
C THR A 72 11.49 -2.11 -15.69
N THR A 73 12.35 -1.08 -15.67
CA THR A 73 13.78 -1.18 -15.99
C THR A 73 14.65 -1.40 -14.76
N SER A 74 14.28 -0.81 -13.61
CA SER A 74 14.95 -0.95 -12.31
C SER A 74 14.02 -0.50 -11.18
N LEU A 75 14.26 -0.97 -9.95
CA LEU A 75 13.49 -0.55 -8.78
C LEU A 75 13.51 0.97 -8.58
N ASP A 76 14.68 1.60 -8.69
CA ASP A 76 14.80 3.06 -8.52
C ASP A 76 13.98 3.83 -9.54
N ALA A 77 14.01 3.41 -10.82
CA ALA A 77 13.22 4.05 -11.87
C ALA A 77 11.70 3.92 -11.64
N ASP A 78 11.26 2.77 -11.13
CA ASP A 78 9.86 2.51 -10.78
C ASP A 78 9.45 3.36 -9.55
N VAL A 79 10.31 3.44 -8.53
CA VAL A 79 10.10 4.29 -7.34
C VAL A 79 10.01 5.76 -7.74
N ASP A 80 10.86 6.23 -8.64
CA ASP A 80 10.81 7.60 -9.14
C ASP A 80 9.53 7.89 -9.94
N ALA A 81 9.00 6.91 -10.68
CA ALA A 81 7.70 7.04 -11.34
C ALA A 81 6.56 7.21 -10.33
N VAL A 82 6.56 6.42 -9.25
CA VAL A 82 5.58 6.55 -8.17
C VAL A 82 5.73 7.89 -7.45
N LYS A 83 6.96 8.34 -7.16
CA LYS A 83 7.20 9.67 -6.53
C LYS A 83 6.68 10.81 -7.41
N ARG A 84 6.85 10.75 -8.73
CA ARG A 84 6.26 11.73 -9.66
C ARG A 84 4.73 11.73 -9.58
N ALA A 85 4.09 10.57 -9.49
CA ALA A 85 2.64 10.49 -9.31
C ALA A 85 2.19 11.04 -7.95
N LEU A 86 2.91 10.75 -6.86
CA LEU A 86 2.64 11.28 -5.52
C LEU A 86 2.82 12.80 -5.43
N ALA A 87 3.78 13.36 -6.16
CA ALA A 87 4.00 14.80 -6.22
C ALA A 87 2.78 15.56 -6.75
N LEU A 88 2.01 14.94 -7.65
CA LEU A 88 0.79 15.51 -8.24
C LEU A 88 -0.45 15.43 -7.33
N GLN A 89 -0.37 14.67 -6.23
CA GLN A 89 -1.49 14.55 -5.27
C GLN A 89 -1.50 15.75 -4.33
N ASP A 90 -2.69 16.24 -3.97
CA ASP A 90 -2.92 17.44 -3.17
C ASP A 90 -3.22 17.16 -1.68
N GLY A 91 -3.15 15.89 -1.26
CA GLY A 91 -3.49 15.48 0.11
C GLY A 91 -3.25 14.00 0.40
N PRO A 92 -3.83 13.48 1.50
CA PRO A 92 -3.70 12.08 1.90
C PRO A 92 -4.04 11.12 0.75
N THR A 93 -3.19 10.12 0.56
CA THR A 93 -3.18 9.21 -0.58
C THR A 93 -3.08 7.76 -0.14
N VAL A 94 -3.98 6.90 -0.65
CA VAL A 94 -3.77 5.44 -0.60
C VAL A 94 -2.82 5.03 -1.71
N LEU A 95 -1.76 4.32 -1.37
CA LEU A 95 -0.82 3.77 -2.35
C LEU A 95 -1.07 2.27 -2.47
N VAL A 96 -1.48 1.84 -3.67
CA VAL A 96 -1.94 0.49 -3.96
C VAL A 96 -0.98 -0.16 -4.94
N ALA A 97 -0.62 -1.41 -4.72
CA ALA A 97 0.22 -2.14 -5.65
C ALA A 97 -0.20 -3.57 -5.90
N HIS A 98 0.05 -4.01 -7.14
CA HIS A 98 -0.05 -5.39 -7.57
C HIS A 98 1.34 -6.02 -7.70
N SER A 99 1.51 -7.27 -7.26
CA SER A 99 2.72 -8.07 -7.54
C SER A 99 4.02 -7.36 -7.14
N TYR A 100 5.01 -7.29 -8.03
CA TYR A 100 6.26 -6.56 -7.83
C TYR A 100 6.08 -5.09 -7.45
N GLY A 101 4.97 -4.45 -7.85
CA GLY A 101 4.66 -3.08 -7.42
C GLY A 101 4.67 -2.94 -5.90
N GLY A 102 4.43 -4.02 -5.15
CA GLY A 102 4.55 -4.03 -3.69
C GLY A 102 5.97 -3.69 -3.18
N MET A 103 7.03 -4.09 -3.90
CA MET A 103 8.41 -3.64 -3.61
C MET A 103 8.55 -2.14 -3.84
N VAL A 104 7.99 -1.66 -4.96
CA VAL A 104 8.04 -0.25 -5.35
C VAL A 104 7.34 0.63 -4.30
N ILE A 105 6.15 0.24 -3.83
CA ILE A 105 5.42 1.01 -2.81
C ILE A 105 5.97 0.80 -1.41
N SER A 106 6.69 -0.28 -1.14
CA SER A 106 7.43 -0.45 0.12
C SER A 106 8.54 0.61 0.24
N GLU A 107 9.16 0.99 -0.86
CA GLU A 107 10.17 2.06 -0.93
C GLU A 107 9.53 3.46 -0.98
N ALA A 108 8.60 3.69 -1.91
CA ALA A 108 7.99 5.00 -2.11
C ALA A 108 7.00 5.39 -1.00
N GLY A 109 6.43 4.41 -0.30
CA GLY A 109 5.33 4.59 0.66
C GLY A 109 5.69 5.30 1.96
N VAL A 110 6.98 5.61 2.19
CA VAL A 110 7.41 6.45 3.32
C VAL A 110 7.09 7.93 3.12
N ASP A 111 6.64 8.32 1.93
CA ASP A 111 6.17 9.68 1.63
C ASP A 111 5.10 10.14 2.66
N PRO A 112 5.17 11.39 3.16
CA PRO A 112 4.24 11.89 4.17
C PRO A 112 2.78 11.98 3.67
N LYS A 113 2.53 12.08 2.36
CA LYS A 113 1.17 12.07 1.80
C LYS A 113 0.53 10.68 1.86
N VAL A 114 1.32 9.61 1.97
CA VAL A 114 0.79 8.25 1.97
C VAL A 114 0.15 7.94 3.33
N SER A 115 -1.17 7.73 3.33
CA SER A 115 -1.95 7.44 4.54
C SER A 115 -2.04 5.95 4.84
N SER A 116 -2.03 5.11 3.80
CA SER A 116 -2.19 3.66 3.91
C SER A 116 -1.64 2.96 2.66
N LEU A 117 -1.32 1.68 2.81
CA LEU A 117 -0.77 0.82 1.76
C LEU A 117 -1.72 -0.33 1.49
N VAL A 118 -1.94 -0.66 0.21
CA VAL A 118 -2.74 -1.82 -0.19
C VAL A 118 -1.93 -2.70 -1.12
N TYR A 119 -1.79 -3.97 -0.77
CA TYR A 119 -1.01 -4.98 -1.48
C TYR A 119 -1.94 -6.02 -2.09
N ILE A 120 -1.91 -6.20 -3.41
CA ILE A 120 -2.75 -7.16 -4.14
C ILE A 120 -1.82 -8.22 -4.75
N ALA A 121 -1.88 -9.45 -4.25
CA ALA A 121 -1.01 -10.56 -4.68
C ALA A 121 0.47 -10.11 -4.82
N ALA A 122 1.00 -9.42 -3.80
CA ALA A 122 2.14 -8.53 -3.94
C ALA A 122 3.41 -8.98 -3.22
N ARG A 123 4.56 -8.68 -3.83
CA ARG A 123 5.87 -8.78 -3.16
C ARG A 123 6.01 -7.64 -2.17
N ALA A 124 6.50 -7.91 -0.97
CA ALA A 124 6.77 -6.87 0.00
C ALA A 124 7.88 -7.27 0.97
N PRO A 125 9.12 -7.51 0.47
CA PRO A 125 10.30 -7.76 1.30
C PRO A 125 10.46 -6.69 2.39
N ASP A 126 11.09 -7.09 3.50
CA ASP A 126 11.57 -6.13 4.49
C ASP A 126 12.81 -5.37 3.97
N ALA A 127 13.16 -4.28 4.63
CA ALA A 127 14.37 -3.50 4.32
C ALA A 127 15.62 -4.39 4.31
N GLY A 128 16.34 -4.40 3.20
CA GLY A 128 17.54 -5.20 2.97
C GLY A 128 17.30 -6.69 2.76
N GLU A 129 16.05 -7.17 2.81
CA GLU A 129 15.75 -8.59 2.68
C GLU A 129 15.99 -9.09 1.24
N ASP A 130 16.66 -10.23 1.13
CA ASP A 130 16.86 -10.93 -0.13
C ASP A 130 15.57 -11.65 -0.54
N TYR A 131 14.78 -11.00 -1.40
CA TYR A 131 13.50 -11.54 -1.87
C TYR A 131 13.65 -12.89 -2.59
N PRO A 132 14.62 -13.09 -3.51
CA PRO A 132 14.87 -14.41 -4.09
C PRO A 132 15.14 -15.51 -3.04
N ALA A 133 15.92 -15.22 -1.99
CA ALA A 133 16.17 -16.17 -0.91
C ALA A 133 14.92 -16.41 -0.05
N LEU A 134 14.10 -15.38 0.18
CA LEU A 134 12.81 -15.52 0.87
C LEU A 134 11.87 -16.46 0.12
N THR A 135 11.72 -16.28 -1.21
CA THR A 135 10.82 -17.11 -2.03
C THR A 135 11.20 -18.58 -2.01
N LYS A 136 12.50 -18.92 -1.92
CA LYS A 136 12.99 -20.31 -1.82
C LYS A 136 12.53 -21.06 -0.56
N LYS A 137 11.98 -20.36 0.45
CA LYS A 137 11.39 -20.98 1.65
C LYS A 137 9.99 -21.55 1.40
N PHE A 138 9.41 -21.29 0.23
CA PHE A 138 8.08 -21.71 -0.18
C PHE A 138 8.16 -22.52 -1.48
N PRO A 139 7.16 -23.36 -1.79
CA PRO A 139 7.11 -24.07 -3.07
C PRO A 139 7.16 -23.10 -4.25
N SER A 140 7.99 -23.40 -5.24
CA SER A 140 8.15 -22.56 -6.44
C SER A 140 6.84 -22.42 -7.20
N ALA A 141 6.48 -21.19 -7.53
CA ALA A 141 5.33 -20.89 -8.36
C ALA A 141 5.63 -21.20 -9.86
N PRO A 142 4.71 -21.81 -10.62
CA PRO A 142 4.96 -22.29 -11.98
C PRO A 142 5.34 -21.23 -13.02
N ALA A 143 4.83 -20.00 -12.92
CA ALA A 143 4.99 -18.98 -13.97
C ALA A 143 6.45 -18.69 -14.34
N GLY A 144 7.38 -18.81 -13.38
CA GLY A 144 8.81 -18.59 -13.58
C GLY A 144 9.44 -19.50 -14.64
N ALA A 145 8.87 -20.69 -14.89
CA ALA A 145 9.36 -21.61 -15.93
C ALA A 145 9.15 -21.07 -17.36
N GLY A 146 8.21 -20.13 -17.55
CA GLY A 146 7.96 -19.49 -18.84
C GLY A 146 8.71 -18.18 -19.06
N LEU A 147 9.63 -17.80 -18.17
CA LEU A 147 10.40 -16.57 -18.32
C LEU A 147 11.40 -16.68 -19.46
N GLN A 148 11.33 -15.75 -20.41
CA GLN A 148 12.17 -15.70 -21.60
C GLN A 148 13.02 -14.44 -21.61
N TRP A 149 14.34 -14.59 -21.69
CA TRP A 149 15.29 -13.48 -21.77
C TRP A 149 15.61 -13.12 -23.23
N SER A 150 15.64 -11.82 -23.51
CA SER A 150 16.15 -11.23 -24.74
C SER A 150 17.09 -10.08 -24.36
N GLY A 151 18.39 -10.32 -24.42
CA GLY A 151 19.39 -9.41 -23.88
C GLY A 151 19.21 -9.16 -22.38
N ASP A 152 19.08 -7.88 -22.01
CA ASP A 152 18.92 -7.44 -20.62
C ASP A 152 17.47 -7.38 -20.14
N TYR A 153 16.53 -7.85 -20.95
CA TYR A 153 15.11 -7.80 -20.65
C TYR A 153 14.48 -9.19 -20.69
N ALA A 154 13.42 -9.39 -19.91
CA ALA A 154 12.65 -10.63 -19.90
C ALA A 154 11.14 -10.41 -19.97
N LYS A 155 10.45 -11.36 -20.60
CA LYS A 155 8.99 -11.44 -20.69
C LYS A 155 8.52 -12.84 -20.32
N LEU A 156 7.27 -12.98 -19.90
CA LEU A 156 6.65 -14.31 -19.83
C LEU A 156 6.29 -14.78 -21.24
N SER A 157 6.45 -16.07 -21.50
CA SER A 157 5.84 -16.71 -22.68
C SER A 157 4.32 -16.60 -22.63
N GLU A 158 3.64 -16.61 -23.79
CA GLU A 158 2.17 -16.54 -23.83
C GLU A 158 1.53 -17.67 -23.01
N GLN A 159 2.07 -18.89 -23.10
CA GLN A 159 1.56 -20.02 -22.35
C GLN A 159 1.62 -19.79 -20.84
N ALA A 160 2.75 -19.33 -20.32
CA ALA A 160 2.90 -19.06 -18.89
C ALA A 160 2.08 -17.84 -18.46
N PHE A 161 1.97 -16.83 -19.32
CA PHE A 161 1.14 -15.67 -19.03
C PHE A 161 -0.34 -16.08 -18.92
N VAL A 162 -0.89 -16.72 -19.95
CA VAL A 162 -2.31 -17.09 -19.99
C VAL A 162 -2.65 -18.11 -18.90
N LYS A 163 -1.77 -19.08 -18.63
CA LYS A 163 -2.04 -20.16 -17.68
C LYS A 163 -1.72 -19.82 -16.23
N ASP A 164 -0.58 -19.17 -15.98
CA ASP A 164 -0.01 -19.05 -14.64
C ASP A 164 -0.04 -17.61 -14.09
N PHE A 165 -0.10 -16.60 -14.96
CA PHE A 165 -0.24 -15.19 -14.55
C PHE A 165 -1.71 -14.73 -14.58
N ALA A 166 -2.46 -15.08 -15.63
CA ALA A 166 -3.85 -14.66 -15.84
C ALA A 166 -4.81 -15.85 -15.95
N GLY A 167 -4.54 -16.92 -15.20
CA GLY A 167 -5.20 -18.22 -15.35
C GLY A 167 -6.70 -18.25 -15.07
N ASP A 168 -7.22 -17.23 -14.40
CA ASP A 168 -8.64 -17.08 -14.05
C ASP A 168 -9.38 -16.06 -14.93
N LEU A 169 -8.73 -15.54 -15.98
CA LEU A 169 -9.39 -14.70 -16.99
C LEU A 169 -9.85 -15.52 -18.20
N PRO A 170 -10.88 -15.07 -18.93
CA PRO A 170 -11.15 -15.58 -20.27
C PRO A 170 -9.89 -15.50 -21.14
N VAL A 171 -9.58 -16.57 -21.89
CA VAL A 171 -8.32 -16.68 -22.65
C VAL A 171 -8.08 -15.48 -23.57
N GLU A 172 -9.10 -14.98 -24.26
CA GLU A 172 -8.99 -13.82 -25.14
C GLU A 172 -8.64 -12.53 -24.37
N GLN A 173 -9.17 -12.38 -23.16
CA GLN A 173 -8.80 -11.28 -22.28
C GLN A 173 -7.36 -11.43 -21.79
N ALA A 174 -6.94 -12.64 -21.37
CA ALA A 174 -5.56 -12.91 -20.96
C ALA A 174 -4.57 -12.63 -22.10
N ARG A 175 -4.91 -12.97 -23.35
CA ARG A 175 -4.09 -12.66 -24.53
C ARG A 175 -3.96 -11.17 -24.81
N ALA A 176 -5.03 -10.40 -24.61
CA ALA A 176 -4.95 -8.94 -24.73
C ALA A 176 -3.97 -8.35 -23.70
N TYR A 177 -4.02 -8.82 -22.45
CA TYR A 177 -3.06 -8.41 -21.42
C TYR A 177 -1.63 -8.89 -21.69
N TYR A 178 -1.47 -10.09 -22.25
CA TYR A 178 -0.18 -10.59 -22.71
C TYR A 178 0.45 -9.66 -23.75
N ALA A 179 -0.37 -9.12 -24.67
CA ALA A 179 0.10 -8.24 -25.74
C ALA A 179 0.66 -6.90 -25.21
N VAL A 180 0.12 -6.38 -24.11
CA VAL A 180 0.57 -5.11 -23.50
C VAL A 180 1.58 -5.29 -22.37
N GLN A 181 1.95 -6.54 -22.04
CA GLN A 181 2.92 -6.79 -20.97
C GLN A 181 4.24 -6.02 -21.21
N GLN A 182 4.74 -5.39 -20.14
CA GLN A 182 6.03 -4.70 -20.18
C GLN A 182 7.19 -5.68 -19.91
N PRO A 183 8.33 -5.55 -20.62
CA PRO A 183 9.51 -6.36 -20.36
C PRO A 183 10.22 -5.92 -19.06
N MET A 184 10.58 -6.89 -18.22
CA MET A 184 11.34 -6.65 -16.99
C MET A 184 12.84 -6.49 -17.30
N GLY A 185 13.46 -5.40 -16.83
CA GLY A 185 14.90 -5.21 -16.88
C GLY A 185 15.67 -6.09 -15.87
N ARG A 186 16.85 -6.59 -16.28
CA ARG A 186 17.72 -7.43 -15.47
C ARG A 186 18.05 -6.87 -14.07
N PRO A 187 18.26 -5.55 -13.87
CA PRO A 187 18.53 -4.98 -12.54
C PRO A 187 17.46 -5.33 -11.48
N ILE A 188 16.20 -5.52 -11.88
CA ILE A 188 15.10 -5.86 -10.96
C ILE A 188 15.33 -7.20 -10.25
N THR A 189 16.03 -8.15 -10.89
CA THR A 189 16.24 -9.49 -10.32
C THR A 189 17.10 -9.50 -9.05
N MET A 190 17.92 -8.46 -8.86
CA MET A 190 18.81 -8.28 -7.72
C MET A 190 18.40 -7.10 -6.83
N ALA A 191 17.27 -6.46 -7.13
CA ALA A 191 16.80 -5.29 -6.41
C ALA A 191 16.47 -5.65 -4.95
N ARG A 192 16.83 -4.76 -4.04
CA ARG A 192 16.50 -4.86 -2.62
C ARG A 192 15.89 -3.54 -2.18
N THR A 193 14.84 -3.64 -1.38
CA THR A 193 14.29 -2.45 -0.75
C THR A 193 15.24 -1.97 0.35
N THR A 194 15.34 -0.67 0.56
CA THR A 194 16.13 -0.03 1.61
C THR A 194 15.27 0.38 2.80
N VAL A 195 13.97 0.61 2.55
CA VAL A 195 12.94 0.77 3.58
C VAL A 195 11.76 -0.16 3.32
N ALA A 196 10.91 -0.30 4.33
CA ALA A 196 9.67 -1.08 4.26
C ALA A 196 8.53 -0.24 4.83
N ALA A 197 7.85 0.53 3.98
CA ALA A 197 6.79 1.46 4.40
C ALA A 197 5.67 0.78 5.21
N TRP A 198 5.39 -0.49 4.95
CA TRP A 198 4.41 -1.29 5.70
C TRP A 198 4.75 -1.46 7.19
N ARG A 199 6.00 -1.20 7.61
CA ARG A 199 6.37 -1.14 9.04
C ARG A 199 5.86 0.09 9.76
N GLN A 200 5.47 1.13 9.02
CA GLN A 200 5.13 2.46 9.57
C GLN A 200 3.72 2.91 9.19
N LYS A 201 3.10 2.29 8.19
CA LYS A 201 1.80 2.68 7.64
C LYS A 201 0.78 1.56 7.85
N PRO A 202 -0.50 1.88 8.11
CA PRO A 202 -1.60 0.92 8.01
C PRO A 202 -1.53 0.19 6.66
N SER A 203 -1.59 -1.13 6.72
CA SER A 203 -1.41 -1.98 5.55
C SER A 203 -2.60 -2.91 5.38
N TYR A 204 -2.99 -3.11 4.13
CA TYR A 204 -4.07 -3.98 3.69
C TYR A 204 -3.51 -4.96 2.66
N TYR A 205 -4.04 -6.18 2.63
CA TYR A 205 -3.53 -7.21 1.75
C TYR A 205 -4.67 -8.06 1.16
N ALA A 206 -4.66 -8.28 -0.15
CA ALA A 206 -5.49 -9.27 -0.81
C ALA A 206 -4.60 -10.44 -1.25
N VAL A 207 -4.81 -11.61 -0.64
CA VAL A 207 -4.14 -12.86 -1.02
C VAL A 207 -4.91 -13.50 -2.18
N SER A 208 -4.21 -13.82 -3.26
CA SER A 208 -4.75 -14.65 -4.35
C SER A 208 -4.48 -16.11 -4.03
N THR A 209 -5.52 -16.89 -3.71
CA THR A 209 -5.34 -18.25 -3.16
C THR A 209 -4.95 -19.30 -4.20
N GLU A 210 -5.11 -18.99 -5.48
CA GLU A 210 -4.77 -19.84 -6.63
C GLU A 210 -3.63 -19.24 -7.46
N ASP A 211 -2.83 -18.37 -6.84
CA ASP A 211 -1.71 -17.70 -7.50
C ASP A 211 -0.62 -18.70 -7.91
N ARG A 212 -0.25 -18.65 -9.20
CA ARG A 212 0.77 -19.49 -9.84
C ARG A 212 2.00 -18.69 -10.27
N THR A 213 2.09 -17.42 -9.87
CA THR A 213 3.19 -16.48 -10.06
C THR A 213 3.91 -16.15 -8.76
N ILE A 214 3.16 -15.93 -7.67
CA ILE A 214 3.67 -15.84 -6.30
C ILE A 214 3.00 -16.95 -5.49
N ASN A 215 3.75 -17.64 -4.65
CA ASN A 215 3.17 -18.71 -3.84
C ASN A 215 2.16 -18.11 -2.82
N PRO A 216 0.90 -18.60 -2.74
CA PRO A 216 -0.09 -18.04 -1.80
C PRO A 216 0.34 -18.07 -0.33
N ASP A 217 1.13 -19.05 0.10
CA ASP A 217 1.64 -19.10 1.48
C ASP A 217 2.73 -18.05 1.73
N LEU A 218 3.48 -17.68 0.69
CA LEU A 218 4.41 -16.55 0.75
C LEU A 218 3.63 -15.23 0.85
N GLU A 219 2.51 -15.08 0.14
CA GLU A 219 1.61 -13.93 0.29
C GLU A 219 1.04 -13.82 1.70
N ARG A 220 0.49 -14.93 2.24
CA ARG A 220 0.01 -14.99 3.62
C ARG A 220 1.10 -14.67 4.62
N PHE A 221 2.32 -15.16 4.40
CA PHE A 221 3.48 -14.83 5.23
C PHE A 221 3.76 -13.32 5.22
N MET A 222 3.76 -12.69 4.04
CA MET A 222 3.96 -11.25 3.90
C MET A 222 2.84 -10.44 4.57
N ALA A 223 1.57 -10.79 4.33
CA ALA A 223 0.42 -10.14 4.95
C ALA A 223 0.47 -10.24 6.50
N LYS A 224 0.80 -11.43 7.02
CA LYS A 224 0.91 -11.69 8.46
C LYS A 224 2.00 -10.84 9.12
N ARG A 225 3.21 -10.76 8.53
CA ARG A 225 4.30 -9.99 9.14
C ARG A 225 4.08 -8.48 9.13
N MET A 226 3.24 -7.98 8.21
CA MET A 226 2.80 -6.58 8.19
C MET A 226 1.79 -6.27 9.30
N GLY A 227 1.11 -7.29 9.83
CA GLY A 227 -0.12 -7.08 10.61
C GLY A 227 -1.24 -6.49 9.75
N ALA A 228 -1.28 -6.83 8.45
CA ALA A 228 -2.20 -6.23 7.50
C ALA A 228 -3.65 -6.69 7.74
N HIS A 229 -4.62 -5.80 7.49
CA HIS A 229 -5.99 -6.23 7.26
C HIS A 229 -6.03 -7.06 5.99
N THR A 230 -6.36 -8.35 6.10
CA THR A 230 -6.17 -9.31 5.01
C THR A 230 -7.49 -9.91 4.57
N ILE A 231 -7.70 -9.96 3.26
CA ILE A 231 -8.75 -10.77 2.60
C ILE A 231 -8.09 -11.84 1.74
N GLU A 232 -8.79 -12.95 1.54
CA GLU A 232 -8.38 -14.00 0.59
C GLU A 232 -9.40 -14.10 -0.55
N LEU A 233 -8.93 -14.21 -1.78
CA LEU A 233 -9.74 -14.28 -2.99
C LEU A 233 -9.42 -15.55 -3.78
N PRO A 234 -10.42 -16.33 -4.23
CA PRO A 234 -10.23 -17.51 -5.08
C PRO A 234 -9.84 -17.11 -6.50
N SER A 235 -8.60 -16.66 -6.64
CA SER A 235 -8.09 -15.99 -7.84
C SER A 235 -6.67 -16.41 -8.16
N SER A 236 -6.34 -16.35 -9.45
CA SER A 236 -4.95 -16.37 -9.95
C SER A 236 -4.23 -15.06 -9.58
N HIS A 237 -3.09 -14.77 -10.22
CA HIS A 237 -2.25 -13.63 -9.87
C HIS A 237 -2.89 -12.26 -10.12
N VAL A 238 -3.95 -12.19 -10.93
CA VAL A 238 -4.59 -10.94 -11.37
C VAL A 238 -5.97 -10.73 -10.74
N SER A 239 -6.07 -10.85 -9.41
CA SER A 239 -7.32 -10.62 -8.66
C SER A 239 -7.91 -9.22 -8.86
N LEU A 240 -7.10 -8.21 -9.19
CA LEU A 240 -7.58 -6.90 -9.61
C LEU A 240 -8.43 -6.91 -10.89
N LEU A 241 -8.37 -7.98 -11.70
CA LEU A 241 -9.13 -8.13 -12.93
C LEU A 241 -10.27 -9.16 -12.82
N SER A 242 -10.08 -10.24 -12.07
CA SER A 242 -11.13 -11.26 -11.88
C SER A 242 -12.07 -10.96 -10.72
N HIS A 243 -11.58 -10.24 -9.69
CA HIS A 243 -12.32 -9.85 -8.48
C HIS A 243 -12.21 -8.32 -8.22
N PRO A 244 -12.54 -7.47 -9.23
CA PRO A 244 -12.30 -6.03 -9.14
C PRO A 244 -13.13 -5.35 -8.05
N GLN A 245 -14.31 -5.88 -7.71
CA GLN A 245 -15.18 -5.29 -6.70
C GLN A 245 -14.62 -5.47 -5.28
N GLU A 246 -14.11 -6.66 -4.99
CA GLU A 246 -13.49 -7.01 -3.71
C GLU A 246 -12.19 -6.24 -3.52
N VAL A 247 -11.37 -6.13 -4.58
CA VAL A 247 -10.15 -5.31 -4.58
C VAL A 247 -10.50 -3.83 -4.38
N ALA A 248 -11.49 -3.30 -5.08
CA ALA A 248 -11.93 -1.92 -4.89
C ALA A 248 -12.46 -1.69 -3.48
N ASN A 249 -13.25 -2.62 -2.92
CA ASN A 249 -13.74 -2.55 -1.54
C ASN A 249 -12.59 -2.51 -0.52
N LEU A 250 -11.53 -3.29 -0.71
CA LEU A 250 -10.34 -3.24 0.15
C LEU A 250 -9.65 -1.86 0.07
N ILE A 251 -9.53 -1.29 -1.13
CA ILE A 251 -8.95 0.05 -1.32
C ILE A 251 -9.82 1.14 -0.67
N LEU A 252 -11.14 1.02 -0.77
CA LEU A 252 -12.09 1.94 -0.12
C LEU A 252 -11.97 1.89 1.40
N GLN A 253 -11.85 0.69 1.98
CA GLN A 253 -11.59 0.53 3.42
C GLN A 253 -10.27 1.19 3.82
N ALA A 254 -9.21 1.02 3.01
CA ALA A 254 -7.93 1.68 3.23
C ALA A 254 -7.99 3.22 3.12
N ALA A 255 -8.96 3.75 2.38
CA ALA A 255 -9.27 5.18 2.30
C ALA A 255 -10.20 5.66 3.44
N GLY A 256 -10.61 4.78 4.36
CA GLY A 256 -11.56 5.10 5.43
C GLY A 256 -13.01 5.26 4.96
N GLN A 257 -13.36 4.71 3.80
CA GLN A 257 -14.71 4.69 3.27
C GLN A 257 -15.37 3.33 3.51
N SER A 258 -16.69 3.33 3.71
CA SER A 258 -17.46 2.08 3.76
C SER A 258 -17.45 1.41 2.38
N GLY A 259 -16.98 0.16 2.32
CA GLY A 259 -17.20 -0.71 1.16
C GLY A 259 -18.70 -0.98 0.98
N ASN A 260 -19.09 -1.34 -0.25
CA ASN A 260 -20.44 -1.85 -0.51
C ASN A 260 -20.59 -3.28 -0.01
#